data_AF-A0A4P7Z9I4-F1
#
_entry.id   AF-A0A4P7Z9I4-F1
#
_cell.length_a   1.000
_cell.length_b   1.000
_cell.length_c   1.000
_cell.angle_alpha   90.00
_cell.angle_beta   90.00
_cell.angle_gamma   90.00
#
_symmetry.space_group_name_H-M   'P 1'
#
loop_
_entity.id
_entity.type
_entity.pdbx_description
1 polymer ?
#
loop_
_entity_poly.entity_id
_entity_poly.type
_entity_poly.pdbx_seq_one_letter_code
_entity_poly.pdbx_strand_id
1 'polypeptide(L)'
;MTPFGERVRSLRDAKGVTLKQMATDLSISSAYLSALEHGKRGQPSPQLVRQICAYFGIIWDEAEELERLADLSHPRVTVDTAGLSARATELANRLSERIGDLDEERIEAILAILDAVPPKKGTRRRVGARRR
;
A
#
# COMPACT_ATOMS: atom_id res chain seq x y z
N MET A 1 5.01 9.01 -1.63
CA MET A 1 5.39 7.85 -0.80
C MET A 1 4.18 6.93 -0.72
N THR A 2 4.31 5.62 -0.49
CA THR A 2 3.15 4.75 -0.23
C THR A 2 2.93 4.62 1.29
N PRO A 3 1.70 4.40 1.77
CA PRO A 3 1.43 4.24 3.21
C PRO A 3 2.28 3.14 3.86
N PHE A 4 2.51 2.03 3.16
CA PHE A 4 3.41 0.97 3.64
C PHE A 4 4.87 1.43 3.72
N GLY A 5 5.37 2.11 2.68
CA GLY A 5 6.75 2.59 2.65
C GLY A 5 7.04 3.59 3.77
N GLU A 6 6.07 4.47 4.05
CA GLU A 6 6.10 5.39 5.18
C GLU A 6 6.15 4.67 6.52
N ARG A 7 5.26 3.69 6.74
CA ARG A 7 5.22 2.91 7.98
C ARG A 7 6.52 2.14 8.22
N VAL A 8 7.07 1.50 7.18
CA VAL A 8 8.35 0.77 7.27
C VAL A 8 9.50 1.71 7.62
N ARG A 9 9.57 2.88 6.99
CA ARG A 9 10.58 3.90 7.30
C ARG A 9 10.46 4.39 8.74
N SER A 10 9.24 4.68 9.20
CA SER A 10 8.96 5.09 10.57
C SER A 10 9.41 4.03 11.60
N LEU A 11 9.11 2.75 11.36
CA LEU A 11 9.56 1.63 12.21
C LEU A 11 11.09 1.52 12.24
N ARG A 12 11.74 1.66 11.08
CA ARG A 12 13.18 1.61 10.95
C ARG A 12 13.85 2.75 11.72
N ASP A 13 13.34 3.97 11.57
CA ASP A 13 13.85 5.17 12.25
C ASP A 13 13.63 5.07 13.77
N ALA A 14 12.47 4.57 14.22
CA ALA A 14 12.18 4.35 15.64
C ALA A 14 13.11 3.33 16.32
N LYS A 15 13.60 2.33 15.56
CA LYS A 15 14.57 1.33 16.06
C LYS A 15 16.03 1.76 15.87
N GLY A 16 16.29 2.93 15.26
CA GLY A 16 17.64 3.41 14.98
C GLY A 16 18.42 2.52 13.99
N VAL A 17 17.71 1.76 13.16
CA VAL A 17 18.32 0.81 12.23
C VAL A 17 18.67 1.53 10.92
N THR A 18 19.87 1.33 10.42
CA THR A 18 20.26 1.90 9.11
C THR A 18 19.59 1.14 7.97
N LEU A 19 19.31 1.83 6.85
CA LEU A 19 18.74 1.20 5.66
C LEU A 19 19.60 0.03 5.15
N LYS A 20 20.93 0.16 5.25
CA LYS A 20 21.87 -0.92 4.86
C LYS A 20 21.74 -2.13 5.79
N GLN A 21 21.67 -1.91 7.10
CA GLN A 21 21.53 -2.97 8.09
C GLN A 21 20.23 -3.76 7.88
N MET A 22 19.09 -3.06 7.81
CA MET A 22 17.79 -3.69 7.61
C MET A 22 17.74 -4.46 6.28
N ALA A 23 18.31 -3.91 5.20
CA ALA A 23 18.37 -4.61 3.93
C ALA A 23 19.17 -5.92 4.03
N THR A 24 20.31 -5.90 4.71
CA THR A 24 21.12 -7.10 4.97
C THR A 24 20.35 -8.13 5.80
N ASP A 25 19.73 -7.72 6.91
CA ASP A 25 19.01 -8.63 7.81
C ASP A 25 17.80 -9.28 7.12
N LEU A 26 17.12 -8.54 6.26
CA LEU A 26 15.99 -9.03 5.45
C LEU A 26 16.44 -9.78 4.19
N SER A 27 17.74 -9.89 3.93
CA SER A 27 18.30 -10.51 2.72
C SER A 27 17.77 -9.90 1.41
N ILE A 28 17.63 -8.57 1.37
CA ILE A 28 17.22 -7.78 0.20
C ILE A 28 18.27 -6.73 -0.14
N SER A 29 18.21 -6.14 -1.33
CA SER A 29 19.13 -5.06 -1.68
C SER A 29 18.71 -3.74 -1.02
N SER A 30 19.69 -2.91 -0.64
CA SER A 30 19.43 -1.55 -0.15
C SER A 30 18.67 -0.70 -1.19
N ALA A 31 18.94 -0.91 -2.47
CA ALA A 31 18.19 -0.25 -3.55
C ALA A 31 16.71 -0.65 -3.54
N TYR A 32 16.40 -1.92 -3.32
CA TYR A 32 15.03 -2.40 -3.22
C TYR A 32 14.31 -1.85 -1.99
N LEU A 33 14.95 -1.90 -0.80
CA LEU A 33 14.37 -1.33 0.42
C LEU A 33 14.14 0.19 0.29
N SER A 34 15.08 0.92 -0.29
CA SER A 34 14.92 2.35 -0.59
C SER A 34 13.75 2.60 -1.55
N ALA A 35 13.64 1.83 -2.64
CA ALA A 35 12.53 1.97 -3.57
C ALA A 35 11.17 1.67 -2.91
N LEU A 36 11.13 0.72 -1.97
CA LEU A 36 9.95 0.37 -1.20
C LEU A 36 9.54 1.51 -0.25
N GLU A 37 10.47 2.02 0.57
CA GLU A 37 10.22 3.12 1.51
C GLU A 37 9.76 4.41 0.81
N HIS A 38 10.25 4.67 -0.41
CA HIS A 38 9.88 5.87 -1.17
C HIS A 38 8.67 5.67 -2.10
N GLY A 39 8.02 4.51 -2.08
CA GLY A 39 6.85 4.21 -2.93
C GLY A 39 7.17 4.06 -4.42
N LYS A 40 8.45 3.84 -4.77
CA LYS A 40 8.93 3.55 -6.13
C LYS A 40 8.85 2.07 -6.49
N ARG A 41 8.46 1.20 -5.55
CA ARG A 41 8.20 -0.22 -5.78
C ARG A 41 6.71 -0.53 -5.69
N GLY A 42 6.29 -1.53 -6.47
CA GLY A 42 4.95 -2.10 -6.40
C GLY A 42 4.65 -2.77 -5.05
N GLN A 43 3.42 -3.27 -4.91
CA GLN A 43 2.95 -3.98 -3.71
C GLN A 43 4.00 -5.01 -3.23
N PRO A 44 4.44 -4.93 -1.96
CA PRO A 44 5.39 -5.89 -1.41
C PRO A 44 4.79 -7.29 -1.39
N SER A 45 5.63 -8.32 -1.50
CA SER A 45 5.14 -9.70 -1.42
C SER A 45 4.66 -10.02 -0.01
N PRO A 46 3.67 -10.91 0.17
CA PRO A 46 3.23 -11.34 1.51
C PRO A 46 4.38 -11.92 2.36
N GLN A 47 5.36 -12.56 1.72
CA GLN A 47 6.55 -13.06 2.40
C GLN A 47 7.39 -11.91 2.97
N LEU A 48 7.63 -10.85 2.19
CA LEU A 48 8.39 -9.70 2.64
C LEU A 48 7.68 -8.98 3.79
N VAL A 49 6.36 -8.82 3.72
CA VAL A 49 5.58 -8.22 4.81
C VAL A 49 5.75 -9.02 6.10
N ARG A 50 5.64 -10.35 6.04
CA ARG A 50 5.89 -11.21 7.21
C ARG A 50 7.32 -11.13 7.74
N GLN A 51 8.32 -11.04 6.86
CA GLN A 51 9.72 -10.86 7.27
C GLN A 51 9.92 -9.52 7.99
N ILE A 52 9.29 -8.45 7.52
CA ILE A 52 9.32 -7.13 8.16
C ILE A 52 8.59 -7.17 9.52
N CYS A 53 7.43 -7.83 9.62
CA CYS A 53 6.75 -8.01 10.91
C CYS A 53 7.66 -8.74 11.90
N ALA A 54 8.27 -9.86 11.48
CA ALA A 54 9.19 -10.63 12.31
C ALA A 54 10.41 -9.80 12.73
N TYR A 55 10.98 -9.02 11.80
CA TYR A 55 12.14 -8.15 12.07
C TYR A 55 11.87 -7.12 13.18
N PHE A 56 10.67 -6.54 13.19
CA PHE A 56 10.30 -5.54 14.18
C PHE A 56 9.59 -6.11 15.42
N GLY A 57 9.33 -7.42 15.46
CA GLY A 57 8.58 -8.08 16.55
C GLY A 57 7.11 -7.68 16.56
N ILE A 58 6.55 -7.32 15.41
CA ILE A 58 5.15 -6.91 15.23
C ILE A 58 4.26 -8.16 15.19
N ILE A 59 3.19 -8.16 15.98
CA ILE A 59 2.25 -9.27 16.15
C ILE A 59 0.80 -8.77 16.19
N TRP A 60 -0.16 -9.69 16.02
CA TRP A 60 -1.60 -9.44 16.12
C TRP A 60 -2.06 -8.24 15.26
N ASP A 61 -2.83 -7.32 15.83
CA ASP A 61 -3.49 -6.21 15.14
C ASP A 61 -2.51 -5.31 14.37
N GLU A 62 -1.30 -5.11 14.88
CA GLU A 62 -0.28 -4.32 14.17
C GLU A 62 0.24 -5.03 12.91
N ALA A 63 0.30 -6.36 12.92
CA ALA A 63 0.68 -7.14 11.75
C ALA A 63 -0.45 -7.10 10.70
N GLU A 64 -1.71 -7.22 11.13
CA GLU A 64 -2.86 -7.07 10.23
C GLU A 64 -2.91 -5.67 9.61
N GLU A 65 -2.61 -4.62 10.38
CA GLU A 65 -2.54 -3.26 9.85
C GLU A 65 -1.40 -3.10 8.85
N LEU A 66 -0.22 -3.66 9.12
CA LEU A 66 0.90 -3.59 8.17
C LEU A 66 0.60 -4.36 6.87
N GLU A 67 -0.11 -5.48 6.96
CA GLU A 67 -0.62 -6.22 5.79
C GLU A 67 -1.66 -5.39 5.02
N ARG A 68 -2.58 -4.71 5.71
CA ARG A 68 -3.54 -3.79 5.08
C ARG A 68 -2.84 -2.66 4.34
N LEU A 69 -1.84 -2.04 4.97
CA LEU A 69 -1.04 -0.97 4.35
C LEU A 69 -0.30 -1.49 3.11
N ALA A 70 0.25 -2.70 3.16
CA ALA A 70 0.88 -3.34 2.01
C ALA A 70 -0.10 -3.50 0.84
N ASP A 71 -1.32 -3.97 1.12
CA ASP A 71 -2.38 -4.13 0.11
C ASP A 71 -2.81 -2.81 -0.55
N LEU A 72 -2.79 -1.72 0.21
CA LEU A 72 -3.10 -0.37 -0.28
C LEU A 72 -1.91 0.26 -1.05
N SER A 73 -0.71 -0.30 -0.93
CA SER A 73 0.53 0.32 -1.41
C SER A 73 0.94 -0.13 -2.81
N HIS A 74 -0.03 -0.18 -3.73
CA HIS A 74 0.24 -0.38 -5.15
C HIS A 74 0.25 0.99 -5.88
N PRO A 75 1.39 1.50 -6.36
CA PRO A 75 1.51 2.86 -6.90
C PRO A 75 0.74 3.09 -8.21
N ARG A 76 0.31 2.02 -8.89
CA ARG A 76 -0.59 2.08 -10.05
C ARG A 76 -1.75 1.12 -9.86
N VAL A 77 -2.92 1.63 -9.55
CA VAL A 77 -4.13 0.80 -9.37
C VAL A 77 -5.01 0.86 -10.61
N THR A 78 -5.60 -0.30 -10.96
CA THR A 78 -6.70 -0.35 -11.94
C THR A 78 -8.01 -0.44 -11.17
N VAL A 79 -8.95 0.46 -11.49
CA VAL A 79 -10.34 0.47 -10.98
C VAL A 79 -11.22 -0.19 -12.04
N ASP A 80 -11.79 -1.35 -11.74
CA ASP A 80 -12.71 -2.05 -12.65
C ASP A 80 -14.12 -1.50 -12.49
N THR A 81 -14.65 -0.92 -13.57
CA THR A 81 -15.99 -0.33 -13.59
C THR A 81 -16.97 -1.12 -14.48
N ALA A 82 -16.57 -2.29 -14.99
CA ALA A 82 -17.43 -3.13 -15.80
C ALA A 82 -18.70 -3.55 -15.04
N GLY A 83 -19.86 -3.32 -15.63
CA GLY A 83 -21.16 -3.63 -15.01
C GLY A 83 -21.58 -2.66 -13.89
N LEU A 84 -20.82 -1.58 -13.64
CA LEU A 84 -21.25 -0.50 -12.76
C LEU A 84 -22.06 0.57 -13.52
N SER A 85 -22.56 1.57 -12.80
CA SER A 85 -23.29 2.69 -13.41
C SER A 85 -22.35 3.62 -14.18
N ALA A 86 -22.88 4.37 -15.15
CA ALA A 86 -22.11 5.37 -15.90
C ALA A 86 -21.44 6.41 -14.98
N ARG A 87 -22.11 6.78 -13.87
CA ARG A 87 -21.55 7.68 -12.85
C ARG A 87 -20.33 7.10 -12.13
N ALA A 88 -20.30 5.78 -11.88
CA ALA A 88 -19.15 5.13 -11.28
C ALA A 88 -17.93 5.16 -12.21
N THR A 89 -18.14 4.92 -13.51
CA THR A 89 -17.08 5.05 -14.53
C THR A 89 -16.60 6.50 -14.66
N GLU A 90 -17.51 7.48 -14.69
CA GLU A 90 -17.16 8.90 -14.73
C GLU A 90 -16.31 9.31 -13.52
N LEU A 91 -16.70 8.88 -12.31
CA LEU A 91 -15.95 9.13 -11.08
C LEU A 91 -14.52 8.57 -11.17
N ALA A 92 -14.37 7.29 -11.55
CA ALA A 92 -13.07 6.63 -11.63
C ALA A 92 -12.13 7.34 -12.62
N ASN A 93 -12.64 7.72 -13.80
CA ASN A 93 -11.85 8.39 -14.83
C ASN A 93 -11.43 9.80 -14.39
N ARG A 94 -12.36 10.61 -13.88
CA ARG A 94 -12.03 11.96 -13.39
C ARG A 94 -11.05 11.95 -12.22
N LEU A 95 -11.20 10.99 -11.32
CA LEU A 95 -10.24 10.80 -10.23
C LEU A 95 -8.87 10.48 -10.81
N SER A 96 -8.78 9.54 -11.77
CA SER A 96 -7.51 9.20 -12.42
C SER A 96 -6.85 10.38 -13.14
N GLU A 97 -7.63 11.28 -13.73
CA GLU A 97 -7.13 12.47 -14.43
C GLU A 97 -6.61 13.54 -13.47
N ARG A 98 -7.26 13.72 -12.30
CA ARG A 98 -7.01 14.86 -11.39
C ARG A 98 -6.31 14.50 -10.09
N ILE A 99 -6.05 13.22 -9.81
CA ILE A 99 -5.47 12.76 -8.53
C ILE A 99 -4.18 13.48 -8.17
N GLY A 100 -3.36 13.85 -9.17
CA GLY A 100 -2.10 14.57 -8.97
C GLY A 100 -2.25 16.05 -8.63
N ASP A 101 -3.43 16.63 -8.85
CA ASP A 101 -3.73 18.05 -8.60
C ASP A 101 -4.48 18.26 -7.29
N LEU A 102 -4.86 17.18 -6.58
CA LEU A 102 -5.55 17.27 -5.30
C LEU A 102 -4.54 17.63 -4.20
N ASP A 103 -4.90 18.59 -3.36
CA ASP A 103 -4.17 18.84 -2.12
C ASP A 103 -4.66 17.92 -0.99
N GLU A 104 -3.93 17.96 0.13
CA GLU A 104 -4.14 17.09 1.29
C GLU A 104 -5.57 17.17 1.83
N GLU A 105 -6.17 18.37 1.87
CA GLU A 105 -7.53 18.55 2.39
C GLU A 105 -8.56 17.82 1.52
N ARG A 106 -8.44 17.88 0.18
CA ARG A 106 -9.35 17.14 -0.71
C ARG A 106 -9.09 15.64 -0.66
N ILE A 107 -7.83 15.23 -0.52
CA ILE A 107 -7.47 13.81 -0.38
C ILE A 107 -8.15 13.23 0.87
N GLU A 108 -8.00 13.89 2.02
CA GLU A 108 -8.63 13.50 3.28
C GLU A 108 -10.15 13.43 3.18
N ALA A 109 -10.79 14.42 2.53
CA ALA A 109 -12.24 14.39 2.31
C ALA A 109 -12.70 13.19 1.48
N ILE A 110 -11.94 12.81 0.44
CA ILE A 110 -12.26 11.63 -0.38
C ILE A 110 -12.02 10.34 0.41
N LEU A 111 -10.92 10.25 1.17
CA LEU A 111 -10.63 9.10 2.03
C LEU A 111 -11.74 8.89 3.07
N ALA A 112 -12.21 9.96 3.71
CA ALA A 112 -13.31 9.89 4.66
C ALA A 112 -14.62 9.35 4.05
N ILE A 113 -14.93 9.71 2.80
CA ILE A 113 -16.08 9.15 2.07
C ILE A 113 -15.91 7.64 1.86
N LEU A 114 -14.70 7.19 1.53
CA LEU A 114 -14.41 5.76 1.30
C LEU A 114 -14.44 4.96 2.60
N ASP A 115 -13.88 5.48 3.68
CA ASP A 115 -13.83 4.81 4.99
C ASP A 115 -15.22 4.67 5.62
N ALA A 116 -16.14 5.60 5.32
CA ALA A 116 -17.54 5.49 5.72
C ALA A 116 -18.30 4.36 5.00
N VAL A 117 -17.78 3.85 3.88
CA VAL A 117 -18.37 2.74 3.13
C VAL A 117 -17.64 1.44 3.47
N PRO A 118 -18.24 0.53 4.26
CA PRO A 118 -17.55 -0.71 4.63
C PRO A 118 -17.25 -1.54 3.38
N PRO A 119 -16.06 -2.17 3.29
CA PRO A 119 -15.72 -3.02 2.17
C PRO A 119 -16.72 -4.17 2.07
N LYS A 120 -17.25 -4.45 0.88
CA LYS A 120 -18.10 -5.63 0.67
C LYS A 120 -17.29 -6.88 1.04
N LYS A 121 -17.83 -7.73 1.92
CA LYS A 121 -17.25 -9.06 2.22
C LYS A 121 -17.02 -9.80 0.89
N GLY A 122 -15.76 -10.10 0.59
CA GLY A 122 -15.36 -10.83 -0.62
C GLY A 122 -14.56 -10.04 -1.66
N THR A 123 -14.34 -8.73 -1.48
CA THR A 123 -13.54 -7.91 -2.43
C THR A 123 -12.04 -7.93 -2.15
N ARG A 124 -11.53 -8.79 -1.25
CA ARG A 124 -10.08 -9.12 -1.23
C ARG A 124 -9.74 -9.66 -2.62
N ARG A 125 -9.16 -8.80 -3.47
CA ARG A 125 -8.80 -9.11 -4.85
C ARG A 125 -8.08 -10.44 -4.83
N ARG A 126 -8.56 -11.41 -5.61
CA ARG A 126 -7.74 -12.53 -6.07
C ARG A 126 -6.61 -11.94 -6.92
N VAL A 127 -5.58 -11.41 -6.28
CA VAL A 127 -4.32 -11.03 -6.95
C VAL A 127 -3.59 -12.35 -7.20
N GLY A 128 -4.00 -13.03 -8.26
CA GLY A 128 -3.45 -14.34 -8.60
C GLY A 128 -4.29 -15.06 -9.64
N ALA A 129 -4.22 -14.61 -10.90
CA ALA A 129 -4.31 -15.46 -12.09
C ALA A 129 -4.34 -14.59 -13.37
N ARG A 130 -3.19 -14.06 -13.79
CA ARG A 130 -2.91 -13.93 -15.23
C ARG A 130 -1.50 -14.45 -15.48
N ARG A 131 -1.41 -15.78 -15.62
CA ARG A 131 -0.40 -16.40 -16.49
C ARG A 131 -0.74 -15.98 -17.91
N ARG A 132 0.17 -15.30 -18.59
CA ARG A 132 0.54 -15.51 -19.99
C ARG A 132 1.98 -15.06 -20.16
#